data_AF-A0A5N4E9P2-F1
#
_entry.id   AF-A0A5N4E9P2-F1
#
_cell.length_a   1.000
_cell.length_b   1.000
_cell.length_c   1.000
_cell.angle_alpha   90.00
_cell.angle_beta   90.00
_cell.angle_gamma   90.00
#
_symmetry.space_group_name_H-M   'P 1'
#
loop_
_entity.id
_entity.type
_entity.pdbx_description
1 polymer ?
#
loop_
_entity_poly.entity_id
_entity_poly.type
_entity_poly.pdbx_seq_one_letter_code
_entity_poly.pdbx_strand_id
1 'polypeptide(L)'
;MMLLMRFIIFFLSVAGPESLPPSLLKVVMKPIATVGESYQYPPVNWASLLSPLMRLNFGEEIQQLCLEIMVTQAQSSQNAAALLGMWVIPPLMDGLSVEKAAIKLNIKKYLLASVPLWIKHVSDEQIMGFVESLMVAVFKAASPLSSPELRPSALQGLSQAMKLPSPTHHLWSLLSEATGKIFDLLPNKIRRNDLELYITVAKCLSEMTDDEASRVAQITKSSVEKGAFVRLYLVSQGRFPLTGLTDVLSVAVQHREKDTLAWMMLHCLYQARIVSHTNTGVLKRMEWLLELMGYIRSVAYRSASVQNVALDEFIDWLFSIMESPKEGLSTKSRDLLKATLLSLRILPEFKKKAIWTRAYGW
;
A
#
# COMPACT_ATOMS: atom_id res chain seq x y z
N MET A 1 -0.10 23.30 31.36
CA MET A 1 0.84 22.91 30.29
C MET A 1 2.06 23.81 30.19
N MET A 2 1.91 25.13 30.00
CA MET A 2 3.05 26.07 30.03
C MET A 2 3.94 25.95 31.29
N LEU A 3 3.34 25.69 32.46
CA LEU A 3 4.07 25.46 33.70
C LEU A 3 4.91 24.16 33.68
N LEU A 4 4.39 23.09 33.07
CA LEU A 4 5.12 21.82 32.90
C LEU A 4 6.28 21.98 31.92
N MET A 5 6.08 22.67 30.80
CA MET A 5 7.20 22.99 29.90
C MET A 5 8.24 23.88 30.55
N ARG A 6 7.82 24.92 31.28
CA ARG A 6 8.74 25.77 32.05
C ARG A 6 9.50 24.98 33.10
N PHE A 7 8.86 24.00 33.74
CA PHE A 7 9.51 23.09 34.68
C PHE A 7 10.61 22.28 33.97
N ILE A 8 10.33 21.62 32.84
CA ILE A 8 11.38 20.89 32.10
C ILE A 8 12.51 21.82 31.65
N ILE A 9 12.16 22.97 31.05
CA ILE A 9 13.15 23.96 30.56
C ILE A 9 14.03 24.42 31.72
N PHE A 10 13.44 24.77 32.86
CA PHE A 10 14.18 25.24 34.03
C PHE A 10 15.12 24.15 34.57
N PHE A 11 14.63 22.92 34.76
CA PHE A 11 15.45 21.85 35.31
C PHE A 11 16.56 21.40 34.36
N LEU A 12 16.29 21.27 33.06
CA LEU A 12 17.32 20.93 32.08
C LEU A 12 18.38 22.03 31.94
N SER A 13 18.00 23.31 32.10
CA SER A 13 18.93 24.44 31.97
C SER A 13 19.74 24.71 33.25
N VAL A 14 19.19 24.44 34.43
CA VAL A 14 19.80 24.81 35.72
C VAL A 14 20.53 23.65 36.37
N ALA A 15 19.92 22.46 36.40
CA ALA A 15 20.49 21.30 37.10
C ALA A 15 21.22 20.34 36.15
N GLY A 16 21.10 20.57 34.84
CA GLY A 16 21.60 19.67 33.80
C GLY A 16 20.72 18.43 33.65
N PRO A 17 20.68 17.83 32.45
CA PRO A 17 19.81 16.69 32.16
C PRO A 17 20.05 15.49 33.09
N GLU A 18 21.29 15.23 33.49
CA GLU A 18 21.70 14.05 34.27
C GLU A 18 21.19 14.05 35.72
N SER A 19 20.73 15.21 36.22
CA SER A 19 20.21 15.35 37.58
C SER A 19 18.77 14.85 37.76
N LEU A 20 18.05 14.58 36.66
CA LEU A 20 16.64 14.22 36.68
C LEU A 20 16.43 12.69 36.62
N PRO A 21 15.67 12.10 37.56
CA PRO A 21 15.29 10.70 37.47
C PRO A 21 14.45 10.42 36.20
N PRO A 22 14.76 9.35 35.42
CA PRO A 22 13.98 8.98 34.24
C PRO A 22 12.48 8.78 34.52
N SER A 23 12.12 8.27 35.70
CA SER A 23 10.72 8.10 36.11
C SER A 23 9.95 9.41 36.18
N LEU A 24 10.57 10.49 36.67
CA LEU A 24 9.97 11.81 36.75
C LEU A 24 9.81 12.44 35.35
N LEU A 25 10.84 12.32 34.52
CA LEU A 25 10.79 12.78 33.12
C LEU A 25 9.64 12.12 32.35
N LYS A 26 9.43 10.81 32.51
CA LYS A 26 8.30 10.10 31.88
C LYS A 26 6.94 10.67 32.29
N VAL A 27 6.72 10.86 33.59
CA VAL A 27 5.45 11.38 34.12
C VAL A 27 5.16 12.78 33.56
N VAL A 28 6.18 13.61 33.43
CA VAL A 28 6.07 14.99 32.96
C VAL A 28 5.92 15.08 31.43
N MET A 29 6.64 14.25 30.67
CA MET A 29 6.65 14.29 29.21
C MET A 29 5.42 13.64 28.57
N LYS A 30 4.87 12.58 29.19
CA LYS A 30 3.73 11.85 28.62
C LYS A 30 2.51 12.75 28.33
N PRO A 31 2.05 13.62 29.25
CA PRO A 31 0.98 14.56 28.95
C PRO A 31 1.32 15.55 27.83
N ILE A 32 2.59 15.97 27.72
CA ILE A 32 3.04 16.91 26.68
C ILE A 32 2.99 16.23 25.30
N ALA A 33 3.42 14.98 25.19
CA ALA A 33 3.32 14.21 23.96
C ALA A 33 1.86 14.02 23.55
N THR A 34 1.01 13.51 24.45
CA THR A 34 -0.40 13.22 24.17
C THR A 34 -1.20 14.46 23.77
N VAL A 35 -1.01 15.60 24.46
CA VAL A 35 -1.74 16.82 24.13
C VAL A 35 -1.24 17.47 22.83
N GLY A 36 0.03 17.21 22.45
CA GLY A 36 0.62 17.74 21.22
C GLY A 36 -0.15 17.36 19.96
N GLU A 37 -0.86 16.23 19.95
CA GLU A 37 -1.70 15.79 18.83
C GLU A 37 -2.86 16.75 18.52
N SER A 38 -3.33 17.50 19.52
CA SER A 38 -4.50 18.37 19.41
C SER A 38 -4.20 19.85 19.69
N TYR A 39 -2.95 20.17 20.06
CA TYR A 39 -2.56 21.50 20.50
C TYR A 39 -1.17 21.87 20.01
N GLN A 40 -1.06 23.09 19.49
CA GLN A 40 0.21 23.69 19.09
C GLN A 40 0.81 24.47 20.25
N TYR A 41 2.02 24.11 20.66
CA TYR A 41 2.69 24.77 21.77
C TYR A 41 3.24 26.15 21.37
N PRO A 42 3.39 27.07 22.35
CA PRO A 42 4.09 28.32 22.13
C PRO A 42 5.50 28.12 21.58
N PRO A 43 6.11 29.12 20.92
CA PRO A 43 7.47 29.04 20.42
C PRO A 43 8.47 28.68 21.54
N VAL A 44 9.04 27.48 21.44
CA VAL A 44 10.07 26.94 22.34
C VAL A 44 11.22 26.42 21.47
N ASN A 45 12.45 26.52 21.98
CA ASN A 45 13.60 25.91 21.34
C ASN A 45 13.61 24.38 21.64
N TRP A 46 12.83 23.64 20.86
CA TRP A 46 12.75 22.18 20.90
C TRP A 46 14.10 21.49 20.82
N ALA A 47 15.02 22.01 20.01
CA ALA A 47 16.38 21.47 19.90
C ALA A 47 17.11 21.50 21.25
N SER A 48 17.05 22.61 21.99
CA SER A 48 17.65 22.70 23.32
C SER A 48 16.98 21.78 24.36
N LEU A 49 15.66 21.57 24.22
CA LEU A 49 14.88 20.77 25.16
C LEU A 49 15.06 19.26 24.94
N LEU A 50 14.95 18.82 23.69
CA LEU A 50 14.82 17.41 23.35
C LEU A 50 16.14 16.77 22.90
N SER A 51 17.10 17.53 22.34
CA SER A 51 18.39 16.95 21.91
C SER A 51 19.17 16.28 23.04
N PRO A 52 19.27 16.88 24.26
CA PRO A 52 19.94 16.22 25.37
C PRO A 52 19.24 14.92 25.77
N LEU A 53 17.90 14.92 25.80
CA LEU A 53 17.10 13.74 26.17
C LEU A 53 17.20 12.61 25.14
N MET A 54 17.35 12.96 23.86
CA MET A 54 17.54 11.99 22.78
C MET A 54 18.94 11.37 22.80
N ARG A 55 19.98 12.16 23.12
CA ARG A 55 21.39 11.72 23.11
C ARG A 55 21.82 11.00 24.37
N LEU A 56 21.27 11.38 25.52
CA LEU A 56 21.60 10.79 26.81
C LEU A 56 20.74 9.55 27.06
N ASN A 57 21.29 8.59 27.81
CA ASN A 57 20.63 7.30 28.04
C ASN A 57 19.56 7.37 29.15
N PHE A 58 18.53 8.19 28.95
CA PHE A 58 17.34 8.23 29.82
C PHE A 58 16.37 7.06 29.58
N GLY A 59 16.65 6.25 28.57
CA GLY A 59 15.85 5.10 28.18
C GLY A 59 14.93 5.38 26.98
N GLU A 60 14.60 4.30 26.26
CA GLU A 60 13.93 4.35 24.96
C GLU A 60 12.51 4.95 25.02
N GLU A 61 11.80 4.82 26.14
CA GLU A 61 10.48 5.43 26.31
C GLU A 61 10.54 6.97 26.30
N ILE A 62 11.59 7.57 26.86
CA ILE A 62 11.78 9.03 26.82
C ILE A 62 12.13 9.47 25.41
N GLN A 63 12.95 8.70 24.69
CA GLN A 63 13.26 8.96 23.29
C GLN A 63 12.01 8.87 22.40
N GLN A 64 11.13 7.89 22.65
CA GLN A 64 9.84 7.80 21.98
C GLN A 64 8.99 9.05 22.25
N LEU A 65 8.85 9.48 23.50
CA LEU A 65 8.09 10.68 23.87
C LEU A 65 8.69 11.95 23.22
N CYS A 66 10.02 12.07 23.15
CA CYS A 66 10.67 13.15 22.42
C CYS A 66 10.28 13.15 20.93
N LEU A 67 10.27 11.99 20.28
CA LEU A 67 9.87 11.86 18.87
C LEU A 67 8.39 12.17 18.66
N GLU A 68 7.50 11.71 19.53
CA GLU A 68 6.07 12.05 19.49
C GLU A 68 5.86 13.58 19.55
N ILE A 69 6.58 14.26 20.44
CA ILE A 69 6.54 15.72 20.54
C ILE A 69 7.10 16.37 19.27
N MET A 70 8.25 15.93 18.75
CA MET A 70 8.82 16.46 17.51
C MET A 70 7.86 16.32 16.33
N VAL A 71 7.25 15.15 16.17
CA VAL A 71 6.29 14.83 15.10
C VAL A 71 5.06 15.72 15.18
N THR A 72 4.44 15.82 16.36
CA THR A 72 3.20 16.60 16.53
C THR A 72 3.41 18.10 16.37
N GLN A 73 4.64 18.60 16.59
CA GLN A 73 4.97 20.02 16.52
C GLN A 73 5.74 20.40 15.24
N ALA A 74 6.02 19.45 14.34
CA ALA A 74 6.77 19.70 13.11
C ALA A 74 6.08 20.72 12.20
N GLN A 75 4.74 20.70 12.14
CA GLN A 75 3.96 21.63 11.33
C GLN A 75 4.03 23.08 11.85
N SER A 76 3.99 23.27 13.17
CA SER A 76 3.92 24.59 13.81
C SER A 76 5.29 25.18 14.13
N SER A 77 6.35 24.37 14.12
CA SER A 77 7.70 24.79 14.51
C SER A 77 8.78 24.26 13.58
N GLN A 78 9.43 25.17 12.84
CA GLN A 78 10.62 24.87 12.04
C GLN A 78 11.75 24.27 12.88
N ASN A 79 11.89 24.68 14.15
CA ASN A 79 12.91 24.13 15.05
C ASN A 79 12.61 22.66 15.42
N ALA A 80 11.34 22.29 15.62
CA ALA A 80 10.95 20.89 15.81
C ALA A 80 11.17 20.06 14.55
N ALA A 81 10.78 20.59 13.39
CA ALA A 81 10.94 19.90 12.10
C ALA A 81 12.42 19.68 11.74
N ALA A 82 13.26 20.70 11.91
CA ALA A 82 14.71 20.58 11.68
C ALA A 82 15.34 19.54 12.62
N LEU A 83 14.93 19.53 13.90
CA LEU A 83 15.41 18.53 14.86
C LEU A 83 14.97 17.11 14.45
N LEU A 84 13.70 16.92 14.10
CA LEU A 84 13.18 15.65 13.63
C LEU A 84 13.97 15.15 12.42
N GLY A 85 14.24 16.04 11.46
CA GLY A 85 15.04 15.78 10.27
C GLY A 85 16.44 15.22 10.56
N MET A 86 17.08 15.66 11.66
CA MET A 86 18.36 15.10 12.08
C MET A 86 18.24 13.64 12.55
N TRP A 87 17.16 13.32 13.26
CA TRP A 87 16.96 12.01 13.89
C TRP A 87 16.41 10.93 12.96
N VAL A 88 15.87 11.30 11.79
CA VAL A 88 15.35 10.33 10.79
C VAL A 88 16.42 9.75 9.85
N ILE A 89 17.69 10.18 9.96
CA ILE A 89 18.81 9.71 9.12
C ILE A 89 19.59 8.57 9.84
N PRO A 90 20.13 7.57 9.09
CA PRO A 90 20.75 6.34 9.59
C PRO A 90 21.75 6.41 10.78
N PRO A 91 22.73 7.32 10.88
CA PRO A 91 23.70 7.25 11.97
C PRO A 91 23.05 7.45 13.35
N LEU A 92 21.94 8.18 13.42
CA LEU A 92 21.18 8.39 14.65
C LEU A 92 20.00 7.42 14.82
N MET A 93 19.47 6.89 13.72
CA MET A 93 18.47 5.81 13.75
C MET A 93 19.06 4.47 14.21
N ASP A 94 20.34 4.23 13.90
CA ASP A 94 21.03 2.98 14.22
C ASP A 94 21.79 3.06 15.56
N GLY A 95 22.27 4.24 15.94
CA GLY A 95 23.02 4.51 17.19
C GLY A 95 22.22 4.40 18.51
N LEU A 96 20.93 4.13 18.44
CA LEU A 96 20.10 3.83 19.62
C LEU A 96 20.38 2.37 20.06
N SER A 97 20.99 2.23 21.23
CA SER A 97 21.66 1.08 21.87
C SER A 97 21.10 -0.35 21.71
N VAL A 98 21.99 -1.33 21.98
CA VAL A 98 21.95 -2.77 21.63
C VAL A 98 21.03 -3.66 22.51
N GLU A 99 20.41 -3.16 23.58
CA GLU A 99 19.90 -4.08 24.62
C GLU A 99 18.39 -4.39 24.65
N LYS A 100 17.50 -3.69 23.92
CA LYS A 100 16.06 -4.05 23.89
C LYS A 100 15.40 -3.85 22.52
N ALA A 101 15.58 -4.82 21.62
CA ALA A 101 15.08 -4.80 20.25
C ALA A 101 13.58 -4.42 20.08
N ALA A 102 12.71 -4.70 21.06
CA ALA A 102 11.27 -4.49 20.97
C ALA A 102 10.82 -3.01 21.08
N ILE A 103 11.50 -2.16 21.86
CA ILE A 103 11.08 -0.75 22.03
C ILE A 103 11.63 0.11 20.87
N LYS A 104 12.86 -0.14 20.42
CA LYS A 104 13.41 0.40 19.15
C LYS A 104 12.51 0.10 17.94
N LEU A 105 11.86 -1.06 17.93
CA LEU A 105 10.88 -1.42 16.91
C LEU A 105 9.65 -0.51 16.97
N ASN A 106 9.12 -0.21 18.15
CA ASN A 106 7.98 0.70 18.33
C ASN A 106 8.29 2.12 17.86
N ILE A 107 9.50 2.63 18.13
CA ILE A 107 9.94 3.94 17.65
C ILE A 107 9.95 3.97 16.11
N LYS A 108 10.57 2.97 15.47
CA LYS A 108 10.59 2.86 14.01
C LYS A 108 9.18 2.74 13.44
N LYS A 109 8.33 1.94 14.09
CA LYS A 109 6.92 1.75 13.72
C LYS A 109 6.14 3.07 13.76
N TYR A 110 6.31 3.84 14.84
CA TYR A 110 5.68 5.15 15.01
C TYR A 110 6.17 6.15 13.97
N LEU A 111 7.49 6.25 13.74
CA LEU A 111 8.05 7.14 12.72
C LEU A 111 7.53 6.82 11.33
N LEU A 112 7.46 5.54 10.96
CA LEU A 112 6.89 5.09 9.70
C LEU A 112 5.40 5.42 9.58
N ALA A 113 4.60 5.16 10.63
CA ALA A 113 3.16 5.43 10.59
C ALA A 113 2.82 6.94 10.59
N SER A 114 3.67 7.76 11.20
CA SER A 114 3.45 9.20 11.37
C SER A 114 4.00 10.07 10.24
N VAL A 115 4.62 9.48 9.21
CA VAL A 115 5.13 10.19 8.01
C VAL A 115 4.19 11.31 7.50
N PRO A 116 2.86 11.11 7.38
CA PRO A 116 1.97 12.14 6.85
C PRO A 116 1.96 13.45 7.66
N LEU A 117 2.30 13.38 8.95
CA LEU A 117 2.25 14.52 9.87
C LEU A 117 3.43 15.48 9.70
N TRP A 118 4.57 14.98 9.23
CA TRP A 118 5.83 15.73 9.28
C TRP A 118 6.58 15.80 7.95
N ILE A 119 6.29 14.93 6.98
CA ILE A 119 7.08 14.83 5.75
C ILE A 119 7.14 16.11 4.92
N LYS A 120 6.15 17.01 5.03
CA LYS A 120 6.15 18.31 4.32
C LYS A 120 7.00 19.39 4.99
N HIS A 121 7.47 19.14 6.21
CA HIS A 121 8.09 20.14 7.06
C HIS A 121 9.60 19.92 7.23
N VAL A 122 10.09 18.77 6.80
CA VAL A 122 11.49 18.34 6.88
C VAL A 122 12.18 18.59 5.52
N SER A 123 13.51 18.69 5.47
CA SER A 123 14.22 18.94 4.20
C SER A 123 14.18 17.73 3.26
N ASP A 124 14.21 17.99 1.95
CA ASP A 124 14.19 16.95 0.91
C ASP A 124 15.33 15.93 1.07
N GLU A 125 16.53 16.38 1.43
CA GLU A 125 17.69 15.51 1.69
C GLU A 125 17.43 14.52 2.84
N GLN A 126 16.85 15.02 3.94
CA GLN A 126 16.53 14.21 5.11
C GLN A 126 15.41 13.20 4.80
N ILE A 127 14.40 13.61 4.03
CA ILE A 127 13.30 12.74 3.60
C ILE A 127 13.82 11.63 2.68
N MET A 128 14.65 11.98 1.69
CA MET A 128 15.26 11.00 0.79
C MET A 128 16.08 9.97 1.58
N GLY A 129 16.89 10.43 2.53
CA GLY A 129 17.63 9.56 3.44
C GLY A 129 16.72 8.61 4.21
N PHE A 130 15.64 9.11 4.81
CA PHE A 130 14.66 8.30 5.56
C PHE A 130 13.94 7.27 4.68
N VAL A 131 13.50 7.67 3.48
CA VAL A 131 12.79 6.79 2.54
C VAL A 131 13.67 5.62 2.14
N GLU A 132 14.92 5.87 1.76
CA GLU A 132 15.83 4.81 1.30
C GLU A 132 16.35 3.93 2.45
N SER A 133 16.73 4.55 3.56
CA SER A 133 17.41 3.87 4.67
C SER A 133 16.47 3.15 5.64
N LEU A 134 15.20 3.55 5.71
CA LEU A 134 14.21 2.92 6.59
C LEU A 134 13.00 2.40 5.81
N MET A 135 12.26 3.27 5.14
CA MET A 135 10.96 2.91 4.57
C MET A 135 11.08 1.77 3.53
N VAL A 136 11.97 1.92 2.56
CA VAL A 136 12.24 0.89 1.54
C VAL A 136 13.10 -0.24 2.10
N ALA A 137 14.08 0.08 2.97
CA ALA A 137 15.03 -0.88 3.52
C ALA A 137 14.37 -2.03 4.32
N VAL A 138 13.21 -1.78 4.95
CA VAL A 138 12.42 -2.80 5.67
C VAL A 138 11.92 -3.94 4.76
N PHE A 139 11.86 -3.71 3.44
CA PHE A 139 11.47 -4.71 2.45
C PHE A 139 12.66 -5.42 1.80
N LYS A 140 13.88 -4.91 1.94
CA LYS A 140 15.08 -5.52 1.36
C LYS A 140 15.45 -6.78 2.16
N ALA A 141 15.53 -7.93 1.51
CA ALA A 141 15.80 -9.22 2.17
C ALA A 141 17.20 -9.28 2.85
N ALA A 142 18.20 -8.62 2.27
CA ALA A 142 19.57 -8.58 2.79
C ALA A 142 19.83 -7.44 3.79
N SER A 143 18.79 -6.67 4.16
CA SER A 143 18.95 -5.52 5.06
C SER A 143 18.92 -5.97 6.52
N PRO A 144 19.79 -5.42 7.39
CA PRO A 144 19.68 -5.64 8.84
C PRO A 144 18.37 -5.10 9.44
N LEU A 145 17.63 -4.29 8.67
CA LEU A 145 16.33 -3.72 9.03
C LEU A 145 15.14 -4.53 8.50
N SER A 146 15.36 -5.67 7.85
CA SER A 146 14.29 -6.51 7.31
C SER A 146 13.44 -7.08 8.45
N SER A 147 12.36 -6.37 8.80
CA SER A 147 11.42 -6.76 9.85
C SER A 147 10.00 -6.84 9.28
N PRO A 148 9.37 -8.04 9.28
CA PRO A 148 7.98 -8.19 8.86
C PRO A 148 7.02 -7.26 9.62
N GLU A 149 7.32 -6.92 10.87
CA GLU A 149 6.46 -6.10 11.74
C GLU A 149 6.43 -4.61 11.37
N LEU A 150 7.48 -4.11 10.69
CA LEU A 150 7.57 -2.72 10.27
C LEU A 150 6.92 -2.47 8.90
N ARG A 151 6.79 -3.51 8.06
CA ARG A 151 6.27 -3.42 6.69
C ARG A 151 4.88 -2.78 6.62
N PRO A 152 3.90 -3.15 7.48
CA PRO A 152 2.57 -2.52 7.45
C PRO A 152 2.64 -1.02 7.76
N SER A 153 3.41 -0.62 8.76
CA SER A 153 3.54 0.79 9.14
C SER A 153 4.26 1.62 8.08
N ALA A 154 5.28 1.05 7.42
CA ALA A 154 5.95 1.70 6.29
C ALA A 154 4.99 1.99 5.14
N LEU A 155 4.24 0.98 4.70
CA LEU A 155 3.29 1.12 3.61
C LEU A 155 2.09 1.99 3.98
N GLN A 156 1.57 1.88 5.21
CA GLN A 156 0.47 2.72 5.69
C GLN A 156 0.89 4.19 5.74
N GLY A 157 2.07 4.49 6.28
CA GLY A 157 2.63 5.84 6.30
C GLY A 157 2.81 6.42 4.91
N LEU A 158 3.40 5.64 3.99
CA LEU A 158 3.54 6.01 2.58
C LEU A 158 2.18 6.30 1.92
N SER A 159 1.21 5.40 2.06
CA SER A 159 -0.13 5.55 1.47
C SER A 159 -0.82 6.81 1.96
N GLN A 160 -0.71 7.13 3.25
CA GLN A 160 -1.31 8.35 3.81
C GLN A 160 -0.53 9.61 3.42
N ALA A 161 0.80 9.52 3.25
CA ALA A 161 1.62 10.63 2.81
C ALA A 161 1.30 11.03 1.35
N MET A 162 1.00 10.05 0.49
CA MET A 162 0.57 10.29 -0.89
C MET A 162 -0.79 10.99 -0.99
N LYS A 163 -1.65 10.88 0.03
CA LYS A 163 -2.96 11.56 0.09
C LYS A 163 -2.87 13.02 0.54
N LEU A 164 -1.69 13.47 0.94
CA LEU A 164 -1.54 14.84 1.41
C LEU A 164 -1.81 15.82 0.25
N PRO A 165 -2.54 16.93 0.49
CA PRO A 165 -2.89 17.86 -0.58
C PRO A 165 -1.66 18.62 -1.08
N SER A 166 -1.48 18.74 -2.39
CA SER A 166 -0.43 19.58 -3.00
C SER A 166 1.01 19.30 -2.52
N PRO A 167 1.54 18.06 -2.64
CA PRO A 167 2.95 17.80 -2.40
C PRO A 167 3.82 18.54 -3.44
N THR A 168 5.07 18.86 -3.07
CA THR A 168 6.03 19.36 -4.07
C THR A 168 6.29 18.29 -5.13
N HIS A 169 6.65 18.68 -6.35
CA HIS A 169 6.95 17.72 -7.42
C HIS A 169 8.05 16.72 -7.01
N HIS A 170 9.07 17.21 -6.30
CA HIS A 170 10.15 16.36 -5.81
C HIS A 170 9.66 15.33 -4.78
N LEU A 171 8.91 15.76 -3.76
CA LEU A 171 8.35 14.86 -2.76
C LEU A 171 7.41 13.83 -3.39
N TRP A 172 6.56 14.25 -4.32
CA TRP A 172 5.68 13.35 -5.05
C TRP A 172 6.46 12.27 -5.81
N SER A 173 7.46 12.67 -6.60
CA SER A 173 8.32 11.75 -7.34
C SER A 173 9.00 10.73 -6.42
N LEU A 174 9.49 11.18 -5.25
CA LEU A 174 10.14 10.33 -4.27
C LEU A 174 9.19 9.27 -3.69
N LEU A 175 7.97 9.66 -3.31
CA LEU A 175 6.96 8.74 -2.77
C LEU A 175 6.44 7.75 -3.83
N SER A 176 6.26 8.22 -5.06
CA SER A 176 5.91 7.41 -6.22
C SER A 176 6.99 6.37 -6.54
N GLU A 177 8.27 6.79 -6.54
CA GLU A 177 9.40 5.89 -6.74
C GLU A 177 9.54 4.86 -5.61
N ALA A 178 9.36 5.29 -4.36
CA ALA A 178 9.36 4.39 -3.21
C ALA A 178 8.26 3.33 -3.30
N THR A 179 7.06 3.71 -3.76
CA THR A 179 5.95 2.77 -3.99
C THR A 179 6.33 1.69 -5.01
N GLY A 180 6.95 2.08 -6.13
CA GLY A 180 7.46 1.15 -7.13
C GLY A 180 8.51 0.19 -6.57
N LYS A 181 9.55 0.73 -5.90
CA LYS A 181 10.61 -0.06 -5.26
C LYS A 181 10.05 -1.06 -4.25
N ILE A 182 9.10 -0.65 -3.41
CA ILE A 182 8.47 -1.54 -2.43
C ILE A 182 7.68 -2.64 -3.13
N PHE A 183 6.90 -2.31 -4.17
CA PHE A 183 6.16 -3.31 -4.93
C PHE A 183 7.07 -4.34 -5.59
N ASP A 184 8.21 -3.93 -6.14
CA ASP A 184 9.22 -4.83 -6.71
C ASP A 184 9.79 -5.79 -5.66
N LEU A 185 10.06 -5.29 -4.45
CA LEU A 185 10.58 -6.06 -3.33
C LEU A 185 9.56 -7.01 -2.68
N LEU A 186 8.25 -6.76 -2.87
CA LEU A 186 7.22 -7.67 -2.34
C LEU A 186 7.29 -9.05 -3.01
N PRO A 187 7.01 -10.14 -2.26
CA PRO A 187 7.00 -11.49 -2.82
C PRO A 187 6.08 -11.61 -4.04
N ASN A 188 6.50 -12.38 -5.05
CA ASN A 188 5.65 -12.66 -6.20
C ASN A 188 4.46 -13.57 -5.86
N LYS A 189 4.57 -14.34 -4.77
CA LYS A 189 3.52 -15.20 -4.21
C LYS A 189 2.86 -14.54 -3.02
N ILE A 190 1.54 -14.37 -3.07
CA ILE A 190 0.77 -13.71 -2.02
C ILE A 190 0.46 -14.72 -0.94
N ARG A 191 0.96 -14.47 0.27
CA ARG A 191 0.56 -15.21 1.46
C ARG A 191 -0.62 -14.51 2.12
N ARG A 192 -1.49 -15.28 2.78
CA ARG A 192 -2.68 -14.75 3.46
C ARG A 192 -2.35 -13.62 4.45
N ASN A 193 -1.23 -13.73 5.16
CA ASN A 193 -0.80 -12.75 6.16
C ASN A 193 -0.23 -11.46 5.53
N ASP A 194 0.18 -11.50 4.26
CA ASP A 194 0.79 -10.38 3.55
C ASP A 194 -0.21 -9.62 2.66
N LEU A 195 -1.47 -10.09 2.59
CA LEU A 195 -2.50 -9.55 1.70
C LEU A 195 -2.70 -8.03 1.86
N GLU A 196 -2.70 -7.54 3.10
CA GLU A 196 -2.89 -6.10 3.38
C GLU A 196 -1.75 -5.24 2.81
N LEU A 197 -0.55 -5.80 2.64
CA LEU A 197 0.57 -5.08 2.02
C LEU A 197 0.26 -4.76 0.56
N TYR A 198 -0.25 -5.72 -0.20
CA TYR A 198 -0.63 -5.52 -1.61
C TYR A 198 -1.84 -4.60 -1.76
N ILE A 199 -2.83 -4.73 -0.85
CA ILE A 199 -3.96 -3.78 -0.79
C ILE A 199 -3.46 -2.36 -0.55
N THR A 200 -2.49 -2.19 0.37
CA THR A 200 -1.93 -0.87 0.68
C THR A 200 -1.10 -0.31 -0.47
N VAL A 201 -0.33 -1.14 -1.18
CA VAL A 201 0.32 -0.73 -2.44
C VAL A 201 -0.72 -0.26 -3.45
N ALA A 202 -1.82 -0.99 -3.64
CA ALA A 202 -2.88 -0.56 -4.56
C ALA A 202 -3.54 0.76 -4.13
N LYS A 203 -3.64 1.03 -2.81
CA LYS A 203 -4.07 2.34 -2.31
C LYS A 203 -3.06 3.43 -2.67
N CYS A 204 -1.75 3.19 -2.59
CA CYS A 204 -0.73 4.14 -3.08
C CYS A 204 -0.87 4.42 -4.58
N LEU A 205 -1.00 3.36 -5.40
CA LEU A 205 -1.16 3.49 -6.85
C LEU A 205 -2.44 4.24 -7.24
N SER A 206 -3.48 4.18 -6.42
CA SER A 206 -4.72 4.93 -6.66
C SER A 206 -4.52 6.44 -6.65
N GLU A 207 -3.53 6.94 -5.90
CA GLU A 207 -3.20 8.36 -5.85
C GLU A 207 -2.34 8.80 -7.05
N MET A 208 -1.65 7.87 -7.72
CA MET A 208 -0.76 8.14 -8.84
C MET A 208 -1.52 8.46 -10.13
N THR A 209 -0.81 9.02 -11.13
CA THR A 209 -1.36 9.15 -12.48
C THR A 209 -1.60 7.78 -13.12
N ASP A 210 -2.46 7.72 -14.13
CA ASP A 210 -2.81 6.46 -14.82
C ASP A 210 -1.57 5.76 -15.41
N ASP A 211 -0.65 6.54 -16.00
CA ASP A 211 0.57 6.03 -16.60
C ASP A 211 1.53 5.47 -15.56
N GLU A 212 1.73 6.21 -14.45
CA GLU A 212 2.60 5.77 -13.36
C GLU A 212 2.06 4.51 -12.68
N ALA A 213 0.77 4.50 -12.34
CA ALA A 213 0.11 3.36 -11.71
C ALA A 213 0.15 2.12 -12.61
N SER A 214 -0.09 2.29 -13.92
CA SER A 214 -0.05 1.20 -14.90
C SER A 214 1.36 0.64 -15.07
N ARG A 215 2.38 1.50 -15.06
CA ARG A 215 3.78 1.10 -15.13
C ARG A 215 4.20 0.28 -13.91
N VAL A 216 3.82 0.69 -12.70
CA VAL A 216 4.15 -0.07 -11.48
C VAL A 216 3.39 -1.37 -11.39
N ALA A 217 2.09 -1.38 -11.72
CA ALA A 217 1.25 -2.58 -11.68
C ALA A 217 1.37 -3.47 -12.93
N GLN A 218 2.43 -3.32 -13.73
CA GLN A 218 2.63 -4.10 -14.94
C GLN A 218 2.81 -5.59 -14.62
N ILE A 219 2.07 -6.44 -15.35
CA ILE A 219 2.15 -7.89 -15.19
C ILE A 219 3.33 -8.42 -16.01
N THR A 220 4.36 -8.90 -15.31
CA THR A 220 5.52 -9.55 -15.93
C THR A 220 5.46 -11.06 -15.74
N LYS A 221 6.27 -11.82 -16.49
CA LYS A 221 6.34 -13.29 -16.37
C LYS A 221 6.64 -13.77 -14.95
N SER A 222 7.39 -13.01 -14.16
CA SER A 222 7.75 -13.36 -12.78
C SER A 222 6.78 -12.82 -11.73
N SER A 223 5.98 -11.79 -12.05
CA SER A 223 5.12 -11.09 -11.09
C SER A 223 3.62 -11.33 -11.32
N VAL A 224 3.25 -12.39 -12.05
CA VAL A 224 1.87 -12.62 -12.51
C VAL A 224 0.84 -12.48 -11.39
N GLU A 225 1.02 -13.20 -10.27
CA GLU A 225 0.06 -13.21 -9.17
C GLU A 225 -0.04 -11.86 -8.44
N LYS A 226 1.09 -11.29 -7.99
CA LYS A 226 1.08 -9.96 -7.33
C LYS A 226 0.60 -8.82 -8.23
N GLY A 227 1.02 -8.84 -9.50
CA GLY A 227 0.64 -7.85 -10.51
C GLY A 227 -0.84 -7.95 -10.84
N ALA A 228 -1.33 -9.16 -11.12
CA ALA A 228 -2.75 -9.39 -11.34
C ALA A 228 -3.57 -8.97 -10.12
N PHE A 229 -3.18 -9.34 -8.90
CA PHE A 229 -3.91 -8.96 -7.69
C PHE A 229 -4.05 -7.44 -7.53
N VAL A 230 -2.94 -6.69 -7.60
CA VAL A 230 -2.97 -5.23 -7.44
C VAL A 230 -3.81 -4.57 -8.54
N ARG A 231 -3.66 -5.03 -9.79
CA ARG A 231 -4.41 -4.49 -10.93
C ARG A 231 -5.90 -4.80 -10.83
N LEU A 232 -6.26 -6.02 -10.45
CA LEU A 232 -7.63 -6.43 -10.19
C LEU A 232 -8.25 -5.66 -9.02
N TYR A 233 -7.48 -5.38 -7.97
CA TYR A 233 -7.93 -4.51 -6.90
C TYR A 233 -8.27 -3.11 -7.42
N LEU A 234 -7.39 -2.47 -8.20
CA LEU A 234 -7.63 -1.14 -8.78
C LEU A 234 -8.85 -1.11 -9.71
N VAL A 235 -9.05 -2.16 -10.52
CA VAL A 235 -10.26 -2.30 -11.35
C VAL A 235 -11.51 -2.47 -10.49
N SER A 236 -11.44 -3.27 -9.43
CA SER A 236 -12.56 -3.52 -8.53
C SER A 236 -13.06 -2.26 -7.81
N GLN A 237 -12.14 -1.34 -7.52
CA GLN A 237 -12.44 -0.03 -6.93
C GLN A 237 -12.85 1.02 -7.97
N GLY A 238 -12.83 0.68 -9.26
CA GLY A 238 -13.11 1.59 -10.36
C GLY A 238 -12.00 2.58 -10.72
N ARG A 239 -10.86 2.53 -10.01
CA ARG A 239 -9.69 3.37 -10.32
C ARG A 239 -9.15 3.06 -11.72
N PHE A 240 -9.13 1.79 -12.11
CA PHE A 240 -8.85 1.35 -13.48
C PHE A 240 -10.14 0.91 -14.18
N PRO A 241 -10.21 1.04 -15.53
CA PRO A 241 -11.35 0.59 -16.30
C PRO A 241 -11.46 -0.94 -16.31
N LEU A 242 -12.69 -1.45 -16.44
CA LEU A 242 -12.97 -2.89 -16.56
C LEU A 242 -12.29 -3.55 -17.77
N THR A 243 -11.98 -2.78 -18.82
CA THR A 243 -11.21 -3.24 -19.99
C THR A 243 -9.83 -3.77 -19.60
N GLY A 244 -9.25 -3.30 -18.49
CA GLY A 244 -8.00 -3.83 -17.95
C GLY A 244 -8.08 -5.30 -17.51
N LEU A 245 -9.27 -5.90 -17.38
CA LEU A 245 -9.38 -7.33 -17.13
C LEU A 245 -8.84 -8.18 -18.31
N THR A 246 -8.88 -7.64 -19.54
CA THR A 246 -8.39 -8.34 -20.74
C THR A 246 -6.88 -8.61 -20.68
N ASP A 247 -6.08 -7.70 -20.13
CA ASP A 247 -4.64 -7.96 -20.03
C ASP A 247 -4.35 -9.02 -18.96
N VAL A 248 -5.11 -9.05 -17.87
CA VAL A 248 -5.00 -10.10 -16.84
C VAL A 248 -5.39 -11.46 -17.42
N LEU A 249 -6.47 -11.50 -18.22
CA LEU A 249 -6.93 -12.69 -18.93
C LEU A 249 -5.83 -13.29 -19.80
N SER A 250 -5.19 -12.46 -20.62
CA SER A 250 -4.15 -12.92 -21.56
C SER A 250 -3.00 -13.65 -20.86
N VAL A 251 -2.65 -13.22 -19.65
CA VAL A 251 -1.59 -13.82 -18.85
C VAL A 251 -2.10 -15.01 -18.03
N ALA A 252 -3.34 -14.95 -17.53
CA ALA A 252 -3.89 -15.96 -16.63
C ALA A 252 -4.08 -17.32 -17.29
N VAL A 253 -4.51 -17.36 -18.56
CA VAL A 253 -4.83 -18.64 -19.22
C VAL A 253 -3.60 -19.52 -19.42
N GLN A 254 -2.43 -18.91 -19.63
CA GLN A 254 -1.16 -19.62 -19.83
C GLN A 254 -0.40 -19.88 -18.51
N HIS A 255 -0.93 -19.41 -17.37
CA HIS A 255 -0.23 -19.48 -16.10
C HIS A 255 -0.58 -20.76 -15.33
N ARG A 256 0.42 -21.34 -14.64
CA ARG A 256 0.24 -22.59 -13.87
C ARG A 256 -0.82 -22.49 -12.77
N GLU A 257 -1.04 -21.29 -12.24
CA GLU A 257 -2.02 -21.00 -11.19
C GLU A 257 -3.28 -20.31 -11.72
N LYS A 258 -3.78 -20.80 -12.86
CA LYS A 258 -5.00 -20.32 -13.50
C LYS A 258 -6.21 -20.26 -12.57
N ASP A 259 -6.33 -21.19 -11.62
CA ASP A 259 -7.44 -21.25 -10.67
C ASP A 259 -7.40 -20.08 -9.67
N THR A 260 -6.24 -19.79 -9.10
CA THR A 260 -6.05 -18.64 -8.20
C THR A 260 -6.38 -17.32 -8.90
N LEU A 261 -5.93 -17.15 -10.14
CA LEU A 261 -6.22 -15.96 -10.94
C LEU A 261 -7.70 -15.86 -11.31
N ALA A 262 -8.36 -16.99 -11.62
CA ALA A 262 -9.81 -17.04 -11.83
C ALA A 262 -10.57 -16.55 -10.60
N TRP A 263 -10.18 -17.01 -9.41
CA TRP A 263 -10.75 -16.56 -8.15
C TRP A 263 -10.55 -15.06 -7.92
N MET A 264 -9.34 -14.53 -8.14
CA MET A 264 -9.08 -13.09 -8.01
C MET A 264 -9.95 -12.27 -8.98
N MET A 265 -10.09 -12.73 -10.23
CA MET A 265 -10.94 -12.08 -11.23
C MET A 265 -12.42 -12.10 -10.85
N LEU A 266 -12.89 -13.22 -10.31
CA LEU A 266 -14.25 -13.35 -9.79
C LEU A 266 -14.54 -12.33 -8.68
N HIS A 267 -13.64 -12.26 -7.70
CA HIS A 267 -13.73 -11.29 -6.61
C HIS A 267 -13.70 -9.85 -7.12
N CYS A 268 -12.86 -9.55 -8.13
CA CYS A 268 -12.86 -8.25 -8.78
C CYS A 268 -14.22 -7.90 -9.40
N LEU A 269 -14.82 -8.81 -10.17
CA LEU A 269 -16.12 -8.62 -10.80
C LEU A 269 -17.25 -8.45 -9.78
N TYR A 270 -17.20 -9.21 -8.69
CA TYR A 270 -18.14 -9.07 -7.58
C TYR A 270 -18.04 -7.69 -6.93
N GLN A 271 -16.84 -7.26 -6.58
CA GLN A 271 -16.60 -5.97 -5.93
C GLN A 271 -16.95 -4.80 -6.86
N ALA A 272 -16.59 -4.87 -8.14
CA ALA A 272 -16.98 -3.86 -9.14
C ALA A 272 -18.51 -3.73 -9.31
N ARG A 273 -19.30 -4.75 -8.92
CA ARG A 273 -20.76 -4.64 -8.91
C ARG A 273 -21.30 -3.85 -7.72
N ILE A 274 -20.54 -3.80 -6.62
CA ILE A 274 -20.92 -3.12 -5.37
C ILE A 274 -20.40 -1.69 -5.35
N VAL A 275 -19.16 -1.47 -5.80
CA VAL A 275 -18.52 -0.16 -5.79
C VAL A 275 -19.23 0.78 -6.77
N SER A 276 -19.65 1.94 -6.27
CA SER A 276 -20.25 3.01 -7.07
C SER A 276 -19.15 3.89 -7.68
N HIS A 277 -18.77 3.61 -8.92
CA HIS A 277 -17.80 4.41 -9.67
C HIS A 277 -18.21 4.47 -11.16
N THR A 278 -17.79 5.53 -11.86
CA THR A 278 -18.09 5.73 -13.30
C THR A 278 -17.55 4.58 -14.16
N ASN A 279 -16.39 4.03 -13.78
CA ASN A 279 -15.75 2.90 -14.47
C ASN A 279 -16.33 1.51 -14.14
N THR A 280 -17.14 1.39 -13.09
CA THR A 280 -17.70 0.10 -12.65
C THR A 280 -19.19 -0.03 -12.94
N GLY A 281 -19.82 1.01 -13.51
CA GLY A 281 -21.25 1.06 -13.81
C GLY A 281 -21.74 -0.06 -14.74
N VAL A 282 -23.08 -0.22 -14.81
CA VAL A 282 -23.73 -1.28 -15.62
C VAL A 282 -23.26 -1.25 -17.08
N LEU A 283 -23.20 -0.06 -17.70
CA LEU A 283 -22.76 0.10 -19.08
C LEU A 283 -21.31 -0.36 -19.27
N LYS A 284 -20.40 0.02 -18.37
CA LYS A 284 -18.98 -0.40 -18.43
C LYS A 284 -18.80 -1.90 -18.27
N ARG A 285 -19.62 -2.53 -17.43
CA ARG A 285 -19.65 -4.00 -17.33
C ARG A 285 -20.13 -4.64 -18.63
N MET A 286 -21.16 -4.09 -19.27
CA MET A 286 -21.64 -4.58 -20.57
C MET A 286 -20.61 -4.40 -21.68
N GLU A 287 -19.94 -3.23 -21.75
CA GLU A 287 -18.86 -2.94 -22.70
C GLU A 287 -17.74 -4.00 -22.59
N TRP A 288 -17.25 -4.26 -21.38
CA TRP A 288 -16.18 -5.23 -21.17
C TRP A 288 -16.55 -6.64 -21.64
N LEU A 289 -17.81 -7.06 -21.52
CA LEU A 289 -18.21 -8.39 -21.96
C LEU A 289 -18.33 -8.52 -23.46
N LEU A 290 -18.74 -7.44 -24.13
CA LEU A 290 -18.70 -7.40 -25.59
C LEU A 290 -17.25 -7.51 -26.06
N GLU A 291 -16.31 -6.87 -25.37
CA GLU A 291 -14.87 -7.02 -25.64
C GLU A 291 -14.40 -8.46 -25.40
N LEU A 292 -14.79 -9.08 -24.28
CA LEU A 292 -14.48 -10.48 -23.98
C LEU A 292 -15.00 -11.43 -25.06
N MET A 293 -16.24 -11.24 -25.51
CA MET A 293 -16.80 -12.00 -26.62
C MET A 293 -16.00 -11.82 -27.91
N GLY A 294 -15.59 -10.58 -28.20
CA GLY A 294 -14.74 -10.26 -29.34
C GLY A 294 -13.38 -10.95 -29.27
N TYR A 295 -12.75 -10.98 -28.10
CA TYR A 295 -11.49 -11.69 -27.85
C TYR A 295 -11.63 -13.19 -28.08
N ILE A 296 -12.69 -13.81 -27.57
CA ILE A 296 -12.94 -15.25 -27.77
C ILE A 296 -13.11 -15.56 -29.25
N ARG A 297 -13.85 -14.71 -29.95
CA ARG A 297 -14.07 -14.84 -31.38
C ARG A 297 -12.76 -14.73 -32.17
N SER A 298 -11.87 -13.80 -31.80
CA SER A 298 -10.58 -13.65 -32.49
C SER A 298 -9.65 -14.84 -32.26
N VAL A 299 -9.64 -15.41 -31.05
CA VAL A 299 -8.90 -16.64 -30.72
C VAL A 299 -9.47 -17.84 -31.49
N ALA A 300 -10.79 -18.01 -31.51
CA ALA A 300 -11.46 -19.12 -32.20
C ALA A 300 -11.19 -19.11 -33.71
N TYR A 301 -11.24 -17.93 -34.34
CA TYR A 301 -11.07 -17.79 -35.79
C TYR A 301 -9.62 -17.53 -36.24
N ARG A 302 -8.62 -17.60 -35.35
CA ARG A 302 -7.17 -17.41 -35.63
C ARG A 302 -6.83 -16.13 -36.42
N SER A 303 -7.59 -15.05 -36.27
CA SER A 303 -7.45 -13.86 -37.12
C SER A 303 -6.41 -12.83 -36.65
N ALA A 304 -5.62 -13.12 -35.62
CA ALA A 304 -4.46 -12.30 -35.24
C ALA A 304 -3.39 -13.16 -34.56
N SER A 305 -2.12 -12.80 -34.76
CA SER A 305 -0.91 -13.38 -34.16
C SER A 305 -0.82 -13.13 -32.64
N VAL A 306 -1.90 -13.36 -31.90
CA VAL A 306 -1.93 -13.36 -30.43
C VAL A 306 -1.35 -14.70 -30.00
N GLN A 307 -0.28 -14.66 -29.21
CA GLN A 307 0.43 -15.85 -28.71
C GLN A 307 -0.57 -16.85 -28.14
N ASN A 308 -0.59 -18.04 -28.75
CA ASN A 308 -1.54 -19.13 -28.57
C ASN A 308 -1.98 -19.35 -27.12
N VAL A 309 -3.16 -18.86 -26.78
CA VAL A 309 -4.02 -19.49 -25.77
C VAL A 309 -4.83 -20.55 -26.50
N ALA A 310 -4.74 -21.82 -26.09
CA ALA A 310 -5.60 -22.84 -26.68
C ALA A 310 -7.06 -22.53 -26.30
N LEU A 311 -7.93 -22.39 -27.29
CA LEU A 311 -9.34 -22.02 -27.09
C LEU A 311 -10.02 -22.89 -26.03
N ASP A 312 -9.70 -24.18 -25.98
CA ASP A 312 -10.24 -25.11 -24.98
C ASP A 312 -9.83 -24.72 -23.54
N GLU A 313 -8.59 -24.25 -23.31
CA GLU A 313 -8.13 -23.78 -21.99
C GLU A 313 -8.88 -22.52 -21.54
N PHE A 314 -9.15 -21.61 -22.48
CA PHE A 314 -9.94 -20.42 -22.21
C PHE A 314 -11.40 -20.76 -21.89
N ILE A 315 -12.00 -21.69 -22.63
CA ILE A 315 -13.36 -22.17 -22.40
C ILE A 315 -13.48 -22.82 -21.02
N ASP A 316 -12.57 -23.73 -20.68
CA ASP A 316 -12.55 -24.39 -19.37
C ASP A 316 -12.39 -23.38 -18.23
N TRP A 317 -11.60 -22.34 -18.47
CA TRP A 317 -11.41 -21.25 -17.51
C TRP A 317 -12.66 -20.36 -17.35
N LEU A 318 -13.43 -20.07 -18.41
CA LEU A 318 -14.73 -19.41 -18.26
C LEU A 318 -15.73 -20.24 -17.46
N PHE A 319 -15.70 -21.56 -17.65
CA PHE A 319 -16.57 -22.47 -16.90
C PHE A 319 -16.23 -22.50 -15.42
N SER A 320 -14.95 -22.48 -15.04
CA SER A 320 -14.57 -22.42 -13.63
C SER A 320 -15.09 -21.16 -12.93
N ILE A 321 -15.18 -20.03 -13.64
CA ILE A 321 -15.80 -18.79 -13.14
C ILE A 321 -17.30 -18.94 -12.95
N MET A 322 -18.01 -19.57 -13.90
CA MET A 322 -19.45 -19.80 -13.78
C MET A 322 -19.84 -20.76 -12.66
N GLU A 323 -19.02 -21.80 -12.47
CA GLU A 323 -19.23 -22.84 -11.46
C GLU A 323 -18.90 -22.36 -10.04
N SER A 324 -18.41 -21.12 -9.90
CA SER A 324 -18.10 -20.51 -8.62
C SER A 324 -19.34 -20.34 -7.70
N PRO A 325 -19.14 -20.37 -6.36
CA PRO A 325 -20.23 -20.34 -5.37
C PRO A 325 -21.20 -19.19 -5.56
N LYS A 326 -22.49 -19.41 -5.24
CA LYS A 326 -23.60 -18.44 -5.39
C LYS A 326 -23.33 -17.07 -4.77
N GLU A 327 -22.49 -17.04 -3.73
CA GLU A 327 -22.07 -15.84 -3.01
C GLU A 327 -21.03 -15.00 -3.75
N GLY A 328 -20.28 -15.59 -4.69
CA GLY A 328 -19.18 -14.93 -5.41
C GLY A 328 -19.59 -14.12 -6.64
N LEU A 329 -20.83 -14.25 -7.15
CA LEU A 329 -21.32 -13.48 -8.30
C LEU A 329 -22.81 -13.14 -8.15
N SER A 330 -23.18 -11.89 -8.47
CA SER A 330 -24.58 -11.49 -8.64
C SER A 330 -25.35 -12.40 -9.59
N THR A 331 -26.67 -12.49 -9.41
CA THR A 331 -27.60 -12.95 -10.45
C THR A 331 -27.35 -12.19 -11.76
N LYS A 332 -27.32 -10.84 -11.73
CA LYS A 332 -27.04 -10.01 -12.92
C LYS A 332 -25.71 -10.33 -13.61
N SER A 333 -24.62 -10.54 -12.85
CA SER A 333 -23.30 -10.85 -13.41
C SER A 333 -23.26 -12.27 -13.98
N ARG A 334 -23.97 -13.22 -13.36
CA ARG A 334 -24.16 -14.58 -13.88
C ARG A 334 -25.01 -14.59 -15.14
N ASP A 335 -26.11 -13.86 -15.16
CA ASP A 335 -27.00 -13.74 -16.33
C ASP A 335 -26.25 -13.15 -17.51
N LEU A 336 -25.38 -12.20 -17.20
CA LEU A 336 -24.57 -11.51 -18.16
C LEU A 336 -23.41 -12.39 -18.68
N LEU A 337 -22.74 -13.16 -17.82
CA LEU A 337 -21.76 -14.19 -18.22
C LEU A 337 -22.43 -15.32 -19.03
N LYS A 338 -23.66 -15.71 -18.67
CA LYS A 338 -24.50 -16.63 -19.44
C LYS A 338 -24.87 -16.03 -20.80
N ALA A 339 -25.22 -14.75 -20.87
CA ALA A 339 -25.50 -14.07 -22.13
C ALA A 339 -24.25 -14.03 -23.03
N THR A 340 -23.07 -13.83 -22.44
CA THR A 340 -21.78 -13.95 -23.13
C THR A 340 -21.53 -15.36 -23.63
N LEU A 341 -21.83 -16.42 -22.87
CA LEU A 341 -21.73 -17.78 -23.40
C LEU A 341 -22.71 -18.01 -24.55
N LEU A 342 -23.98 -17.60 -24.40
CA LEU A 342 -25.02 -17.72 -25.41
C LEU A 342 -24.66 -17.06 -26.73
N SER A 343 -24.05 -15.88 -26.70
CA SER A 343 -23.61 -15.17 -27.90
C SER A 343 -22.45 -15.86 -28.61
N LEU A 344 -21.66 -16.69 -27.90
CA LEU A 344 -20.61 -17.52 -28.48
C LEU A 344 -21.14 -18.80 -29.12
N ARG A 345 -22.43 -19.14 -28.96
CA ARG A 345 -23.06 -20.35 -29.54
C ARG A 345 -22.95 -20.47 -31.06
N ILE A 346 -22.76 -19.35 -31.73
CA ILE A 346 -22.60 -19.32 -33.19
C ILE A 346 -21.25 -19.90 -33.65
N LEU A 347 -20.26 -19.98 -32.74
CA LEU A 347 -18.93 -20.51 -33.00
C LEU A 347 -18.95 -22.05 -33.01
N PRO A 348 -18.30 -22.73 -33.98
CA PRO A 348 -18.31 -24.20 -34.10
C PRO A 348 -17.90 -24.93 -32.81
N GLU A 349 -16.97 -24.35 -32.06
CA GLU A 349 -16.36 -24.96 -30.87
C GLU A 349 -17.31 -24.91 -29.69
N PHE A 350 -18.14 -23.86 -29.60
CA PHE A 350 -19.21 -23.72 -28.62
C PHE A 350 -20.50 -24.43 -29.04
N LYS A 351 -20.61 -25.06 -30.22
CA LYS A 351 -21.80 -25.87 -30.58
C LYS A 351 -21.84 -27.23 -29.90
N LYS A 352 -20.73 -27.67 -29.28
CA LYS A 352 -20.64 -28.96 -28.59
C LYS A 352 -21.68 -29.04 -27.48
N LYS A 353 -22.52 -30.09 -27.48
CA LYS A 353 -23.58 -30.30 -26.48
C LYS A 353 -23.06 -30.25 -25.03
N ALA A 354 -21.87 -30.82 -24.80
CA ALA A 354 -21.21 -30.86 -23.48
C ALA A 354 -21.00 -29.45 -22.85
N ILE A 355 -20.71 -28.44 -23.67
CA ILE A 355 -20.51 -27.05 -23.23
C ILE A 355 -21.83 -26.47 -22.68
N TRP A 356 -22.96 -26.73 -23.33
CA TRP A 356 -24.27 -26.23 -22.90
C TRP A 356 -24.86 -26.97 -21.71
N THR A 357 -24.65 -28.30 -21.67
CA THR A 357 -25.00 -29.12 -20.50
C THR A 357 -24.25 -28.62 -19.26
N ARG A 358 -22.96 -28.30 -19.39
CA ARG A 358 -22.17 -27.71 -18.29
C ARG A 358 -22.63 -26.30 -17.91
N ALA A 359 -22.96 -25.45 -18.89
CA ALA A 359 -23.36 -24.07 -18.66
C ALA A 359 -24.75 -23.89 -18.01
N TYR A 360 -25.70 -24.76 -18.40
CA TYR A 360 -27.12 -24.61 -18.05
C TYR A 360 -27.71 -25.79 -17.29
N GLY A 361 -26.94 -26.86 -17.05
CA GLY A 361 -27.38 -28.06 -16.33
C GLY A 361 -28.43 -28.88 -17.08
N TRP A 362 -28.39 -28.87 -18.42
CA TRP A 362 -29.34 -29.55 -19.30
C TRP A 362 -28.98 -31.00 -19.61
#